data_AF-A0A841RLK3-F1
#
_entry.id   AF-A0A841RLK3-F1
#
_cell.length_a   1.000
_cell.length_b   1.000
_cell.length_c   1.000
_cell.angle_alpha   90.00
_cell.angle_beta   90.00
_cell.angle_gamma   90.00
#
_symmetry.space_group_name_H-M   'P 1'
#
loop_
_entity.id
_entity.type
_entity.pdbx_description
1 polymer ?
#
loop_
_entity_poly.entity_id
_entity_poly.type
_entity_poly.pdbx_seq_one_letter_code
_entity_poly.pdbx_strand_id
1 'polypeptide(L)' 'MNPSTTRMLTRVKAVYFFIKEKGTVTTGEIAEEFGITDRTVQRDLHLLEYNGLVNSPNRGRWEITNKKVKIS' A
#
# COMPACT_ATOMS: atom_id res chain seq x y z
N MET A 1 -4.33 -16.04 14.39
CA MET A 1 -4.44 -15.63 12.96
C MET A 1 -3.71 -16.65 12.11
N ASN A 2 -4.23 -16.97 10.92
CA ASN A 2 -3.54 -17.87 9.99
C ASN A 2 -2.22 -17.20 9.53
N PRO A 3 -1.08 -17.92 9.47
CA PRO A 3 0.21 -17.38 9.04
C PRO A 3 0.16 -16.59 7.71
N SER A 4 -0.67 -17.02 6.76
CA SER A 4 -0.84 -16.34 5.47
C SER A 4 -1.48 -14.95 5.62
N THR A 5 -2.47 -14.81 6.51
CA THR A 5 -3.13 -13.54 6.82
C THR A 5 -2.15 -12.58 7.49
N THR A 6 -1.34 -13.07 8.43
CA THR A 6 -0.32 -12.25 9.10
C THR A 6 0.69 -11.69 8.10
N ARG A 7 1.23 -12.54 7.20
CA ARG A 7 2.18 -12.11 6.16
C ARG A 7 1.58 -11.05 5.23
N MET A 8 0.32 -11.23 4.82
CA MET A 8 -0.40 -10.26 4.00
C MET A 8 -0.54 -8.91 4.72
N LEU A 9 -0.98 -8.91 5.98
CA LEU A 9 -1.16 -7.67 6.75
C LEU A 9 0.17 -6.94 6.99
N THR A 10 1.26 -7.68 7.23
CA THR A 10 2.61 -7.10 7.33
C THR A 10 3.00 -6.42 6.02
N ARG A 11 2.75 -7.06 4.88
CA ARG A 11 3.05 -6.49 3.57
C ARG A 11 2.23 -5.23 3.27
N VAL A 12 0.92 -5.26 3.53
CA VAL A 12 0.02 -4.10 3.34
C VAL A 12 0.50 -2.89 4.16
N LYS A 13 0.92 -3.11 5.42
CA LYS A 13 1.52 -2.05 6.24
C LYS A 13 2.82 -1.53 5.65
N ALA A 14 3.69 -2.40 5.17
CA ALA A 14 4.95 -2.01 4.57
C ALA A 14 4.74 -1.17 3.29
N VAL A 15 3.78 -1.54 2.43
CA VAL A 15 3.39 -0.75 1.26
C VAL A 15 2.91 0.65 1.67
N TYR A 16 2.09 0.77 2.71
CA TYR A 16 1.65 2.08 3.22
C TYR A 16 2.83 2.95 3.67
N PHE A 17 3.78 2.40 4.42
CA PHE A 17 4.96 3.15 4.87
C PHE A 17 5.86 3.56 3.71
N PHE A 18 6.02 2.70 2.70
CA PHE A 18 6.76 3.04 1.49
C PHE A 18 6.17 4.26 0.77
N ILE A 19 4.85 4.27 0.54
CA ILE A 19 4.15 5.42 -0.08
C ILE A 19 4.30 6.66 0.81
N LYS A 20 4.18 6.51 2.14
CA LYS A 20 4.35 7.61 3.09
C LYS A 20 5.74 8.25 3.03
N GLU A 21 6.78 7.45 2.86
CA GLU A 21 8.17 7.91 2.81
C GLU A 21 8.57 8.48 1.44
N LYS A 22 8.10 7.87 0.35
CA LYS A 22 8.43 8.27 -1.03
C LYS A 22 7.52 9.37 -1.58
N GLY A 23 6.33 9.54 -1.01
CA GLY A 23 5.29 10.42 -1.56
C GLY A 23 4.46 9.71 -2.64
N THR A 24 4.16 10.40 -3.73
CA THR A 24 3.34 9.83 -4.82
C THR A 24 4.15 8.81 -5.64
N VAL A 25 3.76 7.54 -5.61
CA VAL A 25 4.42 6.43 -6.32
C VAL A 25 3.49 5.75 -7.31
N THR A 26 4.02 4.86 -8.13
CA THR A 26 3.29 4.01 -9.08
C THR A 26 3.16 2.58 -8.57
N THR A 27 2.21 1.83 -9.13
CA THR A 27 2.08 0.38 -8.86
C THR A 27 3.37 -0.39 -9.20
N GLY A 28 4.06 -0.01 -10.27
CA GLY A 28 5.30 -0.66 -10.70
C GLY A 28 6.45 -0.45 -9.72
N GLU A 29 6.63 0.78 -9.19
CA GLU A 29 7.65 1.05 -8.17
C GLU A 29 7.42 0.22 -6.90
N ILE A 30 6.16 0.05 -6.48
CA ILE A 30 5.84 -0.81 -5.32
C ILE A 30 6.10 -2.29 -5.67
N ALA A 31 5.74 -2.74 -6.87
CA ALA A 31 5.97 -4.12 -7.31
C ALA A 31 7.46 -4.47 -7.29
N GLU A 32 8.30 -3.56 -7.82
CA GLU A 32 9.75 -3.69 -7.84
C GLU A 32 10.35 -3.69 -6.43
N GLU A 33 10.00 -2.73 -5.58
CA GLU A 33 10.51 -2.62 -4.21
C GLU A 33 10.22 -3.89 -3.38
N PHE A 34 9.01 -4.44 -3.50
CA PHE A 34 8.57 -5.57 -2.69
C PHE A 34 8.77 -6.94 -3.36
N GLY A 35 9.26 -6.99 -4.61
CA GLY A 35 9.44 -8.23 -5.36
C GLY A 35 8.14 -9.01 -5.58
N ILE A 36 7.02 -8.29 -5.81
CA ILE A 36 5.68 -8.87 -5.99
C ILE A 36 5.06 -8.42 -7.31
N THR A 37 4.00 -9.10 -7.75
CA THR A 37 3.30 -8.72 -8.97
C THR A 37 2.41 -7.49 -8.76
N ASP A 38 2.19 -6.72 -9.83
CA ASP A 38 1.23 -5.61 -9.86
C ASP A 38 -0.14 -6.02 -9.35
N ARG A 39 -0.60 -7.25 -9.65
CA ARG A 39 -1.88 -7.77 -9.16
C ARG A 39 -1.91 -7.88 -7.63
N THR A 40 -0.80 -8.25 -7.00
CA THR A 40 -0.70 -8.29 -5.53
C THR A 40 -0.65 -6.89 -4.95
N VAL A 41 0.13 -5.98 -5.55
CA VAL A 41 0.17 -4.56 -5.17
C VAL A 41 -1.22 -3.94 -5.23
N GLN A 42 -1.96 -4.14 -6.32
CA GLN A 42 -3.31 -3.60 -6.50
C GLN A 42 -4.28 -4.10 -5.42
N ARG A 43 -4.16 -5.36 -4.97
CA ARG A 43 -4.97 -5.86 -3.85
C ARG A 43 -4.64 -5.18 -2.53
N ASP A 44 -3.35 -4.96 -2.27
CA ASP A 44 -2.91 -4.27 -1.05
C ASP A 44 -3.34 -2.80 -1.07
N LEU A 45 -3.18 -2.12 -2.21
CA LEU A 45 -3.64 -0.75 -2.44
C LEU A 45 -5.15 -0.61 -2.30
N HIS A 46 -5.93 -1.55 -2.83
CA HIS A 46 -7.39 -1.54 -2.69
C HIS A 46 -7.80 -1.66 -1.21
N LEU A 47 -7.11 -2.46 -0.41
CA LEU A 47 -7.36 -2.54 1.02
C LEU A 47 -7.01 -1.22 1.73
N LEU A 48 -5.88 -0.60 1.40
CA LEU A 48 -5.49 0.70 1.95
C LEU A 48 -6.47 1.81 1.56
N GLU A 49 -6.90 1.83 0.30
CA GLU A 49 -7.87 2.78 -0.27
C GLU A 49 -9.24 2.62 0.38
N TYR A 50 -9.73 1.38 0.53
CA TYR A 50 -10.97 1.09 1.24
C TYR A 50 -10.94 1.61 2.68
N ASN A 51 -9.76 1.56 3.33
CA ASN A 51 -9.55 2.12 4.66
C ASN A 51 -9.26 3.63 4.65
N GLY A 52 -9.28 4.28 3.49
CA GLY A 52 -9.02 5.71 3.31
C GLY A 52 -7.59 6.13 3.68
N LEU A 53 -6.62 5.22 3.57
CA LEU A 53 -5.21 5.47 3.91
C LEU A 53 -4.38 5.95 2.72
N VAL A 54 -4.79 5.56 1.52
CA VAL A 54 -4.20 6.02 0.25
C VAL A 54 -5.32 6.42 -0.72
N ASN A 55 -4.98 7.18 -1.75
CA ASN A 55 -5.85 7.46 -2.88
C ASN A 55 -5.04 7.44 -4.19
N SER A 56 -5.74 7.51 -5.33
CA SER A 56 -5.11 7.61 -6.64
C SER A 56 -5.37 9.00 -7.26
N PRO A 57 -4.41 9.95 -7.17
CA PRO A 57 -4.61 11.30 -7.72
C PRO A 57 -4.67 11.29 -9.25
N ASN A 58 -3.98 10.32 -9.87
CA ASN A 58 -3.99 10.04 -11.30
C ASN A 58 -3.91 8.53 -11.50
N ARG A 59 -4.47 8.01 -12.59
CA ARG A 59 -4.49 6.57 -12.89
C ARG A 59 -3.10 5.95 -12.73
N GLY A 60 -3.00 4.93 -11.88
CA GLY A 60 -1.77 4.16 -11.65
C GLY A 60 -0.78 4.81 -10.68
N ARG A 61 -1.08 6.03 -10.17
CA ARG A 61 -0.31 6.72 -9.13
C ARG A 61 -1.06 6.66 -7.81
N TRP A 62 -0.31 6.65 -6.72
CA TRP A 62 -0.83 6.45 -5.37
C TRP A 62 -0.09 7.33 -4.37
N GLU A 63 -0.83 7.98 -3.48
CA GLU A 63 -0.29 8.78 -2.38
C GLU A 63 -1.09 8.53 -1.10
N ILE A 64 -0.53 8.91 0.04
CA ILE A 64 -1.23 8.83 1.33
C ILE A 64 -2.33 9.90 1.42
N THR A 65 -3.40 9.59 2.15
CA THR A 65 -4.38 10.61 2.51
C THR A 65 -3.96 11.38 3.77
N ASN A 66 -4.71 12.44 4.09
CA ASN A 66 -4.55 13.19 5.35
C ASN A 66 -5.15 12.46 6.58
N LYS A 67 -5.61 11.21 6.43
CA LYS A 67 -6.22 10.45 7.53
C LYS A 67 -5.19 10.18 8.61
N LYS A 68 -5.44 10.65 9.84
CA LYS A 68 -4.57 10.40 11.00
C LYS A 68 -4.58 8.90 11.34
N VAL A 69 -3.39 8.31 11.43
CA VAL A 69 -3.21 6.89 11.76
C VAL A 69 -2.35 6.78 13.03
N LYS A 70 -2.75 5.90 13.96
CA LYS A 70 -1.89 5.53 15.09
C LYS A 70 -0.85 4.52 14.61
N ILE A 71 0.42 4.86 14.78
CA ILE A 71 1.54 3.95 14.54
C ILE A 71 1.85 3.32 15.90
N SER A 72 1.65 2.01 16.04
CA SER A 72 1.85 1.22 17.26
C SER A 72 2.73 0.02 16.97
#